data_AF-A0A947G5H9-F1
#
_entry.id   AF-A0A947G5H9-F1
#
_cell.length_a   1.000
_cell.length_b   1.000
_cell.length_c   1.000
_cell.angle_alpha   90.00
_cell.angle_beta   90.00
_cell.angle_gamma   90.00
#
_symmetry.space_group_name_H-M   'P 1'
#
loop_
_entity.id
_entity.type
_entity.pdbx_description
1 polymer ?
#
loop_
_entity_poly.entity_id
_entity_poly.type
_entity_poly.pdbx_seq_one_letter_code
_entity_poly.pdbx_strand_id
1 'polypeptide(L)'
;VWELYNLNEDFSEAVNLADENPEKLEELKTRWEELAWENNVYPLYDDMVMRISKQQDNLFGDRKEFVYFNPGARRIAEKASAPVKGRSHSIETKLDLSGGEEGVILACGGFTGGYTLFIRDNKVHYDYNYYHGLYYSLESPALPRGEVNIRFNFIEDGGTTEGIPGGIGELYVNGEKVDEVTMPEMHISTFSLSETFDVGIDAGTPVSNKYRVTNHYPFTGDLDRVIVRLTE
;
A
#
# COMPACT_ATOMS: atom_id res chain seq x y z
N VAL A 1 22.30 -19.86 -16.81
CA VAL A 1 23.31 -20.93 -16.61
C VAL A 1 22.55 -22.11 -16.05
N TRP A 2 22.78 -23.33 -16.56
CA TRP A 2 22.13 -24.55 -16.04
C TRP A 2 23.04 -25.22 -15.03
N GLU A 3 22.45 -25.81 -13.99
CA GLU A 3 23.13 -26.56 -12.94
C GLU A 3 22.51 -27.95 -12.81
N LEU A 4 23.29 -28.93 -12.35
CA LEU A 4 22.85 -30.31 -12.21
C LEU A 4 23.06 -30.81 -10.78
N TYR A 5 22.00 -31.29 -10.15
CA TYR A 5 22.03 -31.79 -8.77
C TYR A 5 21.42 -33.19 -8.69
N ASN A 6 21.96 -34.03 -7.80
CA ASN A 6 21.40 -35.34 -7.48
C ASN A 6 20.70 -35.31 -6.12
N LEU A 7 19.39 -35.05 -6.12
CA LEU A 7 18.59 -34.90 -4.90
C LEU A 7 18.53 -36.17 -4.02
N ASN A 8 18.87 -37.35 -4.55
CA ASN A 8 18.91 -38.58 -3.75
C ASN A 8 20.11 -38.61 -2.80
N GLU A 9 21.17 -37.90 -3.12
CA GLU A 9 22.45 -37.92 -2.37
C GLU A 9 22.78 -36.54 -1.79
N ASP A 10 22.26 -35.47 -2.40
CA ASP A 10 22.42 -34.08 -1.97
C ASP A 10 21.07 -33.36 -2.03
N PHE A 11 20.32 -33.44 -0.93
CA PHE A 11 19.02 -32.79 -0.79
C PHE A 11 19.10 -31.25 -0.79
N SER A 12 20.29 -30.70 -0.53
CA SER A 12 20.51 -29.25 -0.36
C SER A 12 20.98 -28.55 -1.62
N GLU A 13 21.21 -29.30 -2.70
CA GLU A 13 21.72 -28.77 -3.97
C GLU A 13 23.04 -28.00 -3.75
N ALA A 14 23.91 -28.54 -2.88
CA ALA A 14 25.17 -27.91 -2.52
C ALA A 14 26.30 -28.19 -3.52
N VAL A 15 26.23 -29.30 -4.26
CA VAL A 15 27.27 -29.75 -5.20
C VAL A 15 26.71 -29.77 -6.62
N ASN A 16 27.10 -28.79 -7.42
CA ASN A 16 26.76 -28.73 -8.84
C ASN A 16 27.61 -29.72 -9.66
N LEU A 17 26.97 -30.73 -10.24
CA LEU A 17 27.57 -31.82 -11.01
C LEU A 17 27.64 -31.53 -12.52
N ALA A 18 27.28 -30.32 -12.97
CA ALA A 18 27.18 -29.96 -14.38
C ALA A 18 28.47 -30.23 -15.16
N ASP A 19 29.62 -29.83 -14.61
CA ASP A 19 30.93 -30.00 -15.25
C ASP A 19 31.41 -31.46 -15.22
N GLU A 20 31.02 -32.22 -14.20
CA GLU A 20 31.39 -33.64 -14.05
C GLU A 20 30.52 -34.56 -14.93
N ASN A 21 29.29 -34.16 -15.23
CA ASN A 21 28.30 -34.96 -15.95
C ASN A 21 27.64 -34.18 -17.12
N PRO A 22 28.42 -33.68 -18.10
CA PRO A 22 27.90 -32.82 -19.16
C PRO A 22 26.90 -33.53 -20.08
N GLU A 23 27.08 -34.82 -20.36
CA GLU A 23 26.15 -35.59 -21.19
C GLU A 23 24.77 -35.70 -20.53
N LYS A 24 24.75 -35.93 -19.20
CA LYS A 24 23.49 -36.02 -18.45
C LYS A 24 22.78 -34.67 -18.37
N LEU A 25 23.55 -33.59 -18.22
CA LEU A 25 23.01 -32.25 -18.26
C LEU A 25 22.32 -31.95 -19.61
N GLU A 26 22.95 -32.29 -20.73
CA GLU A 26 22.34 -32.08 -22.06
C GLU A 26 21.12 -32.97 -22.32
N GLU A 27 21.12 -34.21 -21.81
CA GLU A 27 19.94 -35.10 -21.84
C GLU A 27 18.75 -34.44 -21.12
N LEU A 28 18.97 -33.93 -19.90
CA LEU A 28 17.91 -33.32 -19.10
C LEU A 28 17.45 -31.96 -19.65
N LYS A 29 18.36 -31.15 -20.20
CA LYS A 29 17.99 -29.91 -20.91
C LYS A 29 17.08 -30.21 -22.09
N THR A 30 17.45 -31.20 -22.91
CA THR A 30 16.63 -31.60 -24.06
C THR A 30 15.25 -32.08 -23.61
N ARG A 31 15.20 -32.93 -22.58
CA ARG A 31 13.92 -33.41 -22.04
C ARG A 31 13.07 -32.28 -21.45
N TRP A 32 13.70 -31.32 -20.79
CA TRP A 32 13.01 -30.14 -20.26
C TRP A 32 12.42 -29.28 -21.38
N GLU A 33 13.15 -29.04 -22.48
CA GLU A 33 12.66 -28.27 -23.63
C GLU A 33 11.42 -28.91 -24.28
N GLU A 34 11.44 -30.22 -24.49
CA GLU A 34 10.28 -30.97 -25.00
C GLU A 34 9.07 -30.78 -24.08
N LEU A 35 9.26 -31.00 -22.78
CA LEU A 35 8.20 -30.86 -21.79
C LEU A 35 7.71 -29.41 -21.67
N ALA A 36 8.60 -28.44 -21.80
CA ALA A 36 8.26 -27.02 -21.72
C ALA A 36 7.31 -26.60 -22.85
N TRP A 37 7.55 -27.08 -24.07
CA TRP A 37 6.64 -26.88 -25.20
C TRP A 37 5.33 -27.65 -25.04
N GLU A 38 5.40 -28.93 -24.68
CA GLU A 38 4.21 -29.78 -24.48
C GLU A 38 3.26 -29.21 -23.42
N ASN A 39 3.80 -28.57 -22.38
CA ASN A 39 3.04 -28.07 -21.23
C ASN A 39 2.82 -26.56 -21.22
N ASN A 40 3.06 -25.86 -22.35
CA ASN A 40 2.88 -24.41 -22.47
C ASN A 40 3.65 -23.60 -21.41
N VAL A 41 4.84 -24.04 -21.04
CA VAL A 41 5.76 -23.28 -20.17
C VAL A 41 6.27 -22.04 -20.90
N TYR A 42 6.42 -22.12 -22.22
CA TYR A 42 6.83 -21.00 -23.04
C TYR A 42 5.66 -20.11 -23.49
N PRO A 43 5.91 -18.81 -23.69
CA PRO A 43 7.16 -18.09 -23.40
C PRO A 43 7.42 -17.87 -21.90
N LEU A 44 8.67 -18.10 -21.48
CA LEU A 44 9.14 -17.73 -20.15
C LEU A 44 9.37 -16.22 -20.12
N TYR A 45 8.77 -15.57 -19.14
CA TYR A 45 8.89 -14.13 -18.97
C TYR A 45 9.41 -13.82 -17.57
N ASP A 46 10.61 -13.26 -17.50
CA ASP A 46 11.25 -12.81 -16.25
C ASP A 46 10.95 -11.32 -15.95
N ASP A 47 9.81 -10.82 -16.43
CA ASP A 47 9.39 -9.43 -16.26
C ASP A 47 8.22 -9.28 -15.26
N MET A 48 8.00 -10.28 -14.40
CA MET A 48 6.88 -10.30 -13.46
C MET A 48 6.77 -9.00 -12.63
N VAL A 49 7.88 -8.50 -12.11
CA VAL A 49 7.94 -7.23 -11.36
C VAL A 49 7.49 -6.05 -12.23
N MET A 50 7.96 -5.98 -13.48
CA MET A 50 7.57 -4.92 -14.43
C MET A 50 6.11 -5.01 -14.84
N ARG A 51 5.53 -6.20 -14.91
CA ARG A 51 4.10 -6.37 -15.20
C ARG A 51 3.23 -5.99 -14.00
N ILE A 52 3.65 -6.36 -12.79
CA ILE A 52 2.95 -6.00 -11.55
C ILE A 52 3.00 -4.48 -11.32
N SER A 53 4.11 -3.81 -11.65
CA SER A 53 4.19 -2.35 -11.54
C SER A 53 3.24 -1.64 -12.50
N LYS A 54 3.02 -2.18 -13.71
CA LYS A 54 2.09 -1.64 -14.71
C LYS A 54 0.60 -1.86 -14.42
N GLN A 55 0.22 -2.67 -13.42
CA GLN A 55 -1.19 -3.00 -13.17
C GLN A 55 -2.05 -1.75 -12.92
N GLN A 56 -1.56 -0.82 -12.09
CA GLN A 56 -2.32 0.39 -11.76
C GLN A 56 -2.44 1.33 -12.96
N ASP A 57 -1.38 1.48 -13.75
CA ASP A 57 -1.43 2.27 -14.99
C ASP A 57 -2.41 1.67 -16.01
N ASN A 58 -2.48 0.34 -16.12
CA ASN A 58 -3.46 -0.33 -16.98
C ASN A 58 -4.91 -0.17 -16.49
N LEU A 59 -5.13 -0.19 -15.17
CA LEU A 59 -6.48 -0.08 -14.59
C LEU A 59 -7.04 1.34 -14.66
N PHE A 60 -6.18 2.35 -14.49
CA PHE A 60 -6.62 3.72 -14.28
C PHE A 60 -6.21 4.69 -15.39
N GLY A 61 -5.21 4.34 -16.21
CA GLY A 61 -4.66 5.23 -17.23
C GLY A 61 -4.29 6.59 -16.64
N ASP A 62 -4.72 7.66 -17.29
CA ASP A 62 -4.44 9.04 -16.89
C ASP A 62 -5.38 9.56 -15.78
N ARG A 63 -6.18 8.69 -15.14
CA ARG A 63 -7.10 9.12 -14.08
C ARG A 63 -6.33 9.65 -12.88
N LYS A 64 -6.58 10.92 -12.53
CA LYS A 64 -6.00 11.57 -11.36
C LYS A 64 -6.94 11.70 -10.16
N GLU A 65 -8.25 11.55 -10.33
CA GLU A 65 -9.23 11.65 -9.23
C GLU A 65 -9.95 10.32 -9.00
N PHE A 66 -10.04 9.93 -7.72
CA PHE A 66 -10.67 8.70 -7.26
C PHE A 66 -11.63 9.03 -6.13
N VAL A 67 -12.91 8.66 -6.29
CA VAL A 67 -13.96 8.94 -5.31
C VAL A 67 -14.47 7.63 -4.74
N TYR A 68 -14.39 7.48 -3.42
CA TYR A 68 -14.77 6.27 -2.69
C TYR A 68 -15.88 6.58 -1.71
N PHE A 69 -17.03 5.92 -1.88
CA PHE A 69 -18.21 6.13 -1.04
C PHE A 69 -18.27 5.12 0.11
N ASN A 70 -18.61 5.57 1.32
CA ASN A 70 -18.92 4.71 2.46
C ASN A 70 -20.44 4.39 2.46
N PRO A 71 -20.87 3.14 2.78
CA PRO A 71 -20.07 1.99 3.21
C PRO A 71 -19.61 1.06 2.08
N GLY A 72 -19.70 1.47 0.80
CA GLY A 72 -19.43 0.60 -0.35
C GLY A 72 -17.95 0.33 -0.64
N ALA A 73 -17.07 1.28 -0.34
CA ALA A 73 -15.64 1.16 -0.59
C ALA A 73 -14.93 0.43 0.56
N ARG A 74 -15.12 -0.89 0.64
CA ARG A 74 -14.50 -1.77 1.64
C ARG A 74 -13.87 -2.98 0.98
N ARG A 75 -12.80 -3.50 1.57
CA ARG A 75 -12.04 -4.68 1.14
C ARG A 75 -11.55 -4.57 -0.31
N ILE A 76 -11.24 -3.34 -0.74
CA ILE A 76 -10.68 -3.10 -2.08
C ILE A 76 -9.22 -3.53 -2.04
N ALA A 77 -8.78 -4.35 -2.99
CA ALA A 77 -7.36 -4.70 -3.10
C ALA A 77 -6.54 -3.42 -3.35
N GLU A 78 -5.39 -3.26 -2.69
CA GLU A 78 -4.54 -2.07 -2.79
C GLU A 78 -4.20 -1.69 -4.26
N LYS A 79 -3.94 -2.69 -5.10
CA LYS A 79 -3.67 -2.48 -6.54
C LYS A 79 -4.88 -1.99 -7.33
N ALA A 80 -6.08 -2.14 -6.80
CA ALA A 80 -7.35 -1.62 -7.33
C ALA A 80 -7.83 -0.35 -6.62
N SER A 81 -7.05 0.22 -5.69
CA SER A 81 -7.27 1.55 -5.12
C SER A 81 -6.36 2.60 -5.77
N ALA A 82 -6.50 3.86 -5.34
CA ALA A 82 -5.75 4.99 -5.88
C ALA A 82 -4.22 4.74 -5.78
N PRO A 83 -3.46 4.95 -6.87
CA PRO A 83 -2.04 4.61 -6.92
C PRO A 83 -1.17 5.69 -6.26
N VAL A 84 -1.23 5.80 -4.93
CA VAL A 84 -0.61 6.88 -4.16
C VAL A 84 0.89 6.69 -3.87
N LYS A 85 1.44 5.48 -4.04
CA LYS A 85 2.85 5.19 -3.72
C LYS A 85 3.79 5.91 -4.66
N GLY A 86 4.75 6.65 -4.10
CA GLY A 86 5.75 7.40 -4.86
C GLY A 86 5.16 8.47 -5.78
N ARG A 87 3.98 9.02 -5.44
CA ARG A 87 3.32 10.07 -6.19
C ARG A 87 2.79 11.13 -5.24
N SER A 88 2.94 12.41 -5.60
CA SER A 88 2.28 13.50 -4.90
C SER A 88 0.77 13.29 -4.95
N HIS A 89 0.08 13.39 -3.81
CA HIS A 89 -1.35 13.14 -3.74
C HIS A 89 -2.02 13.85 -2.56
N SER A 90 -3.35 13.97 -2.64
CA SER A 90 -4.19 14.43 -1.54
C SER A 90 -5.29 13.43 -1.22
N ILE A 91 -5.70 13.41 0.04
CA ILE A 91 -6.83 12.64 0.58
C ILE A 91 -7.74 13.63 1.28
N GLU A 92 -8.97 13.78 0.80
CA GLU A 92 -9.92 14.80 1.27
C GLU A 92 -11.28 14.17 1.65
N THR A 93 -11.86 14.65 2.74
CA THR A 93 -13.26 14.39 3.09
C THR A 93 -13.92 15.60 3.74
N LYS A 94 -15.25 15.63 3.73
CA LYS A 94 -16.07 16.63 4.42
C LYS A 94 -16.99 15.91 5.38
N LEU A 95 -17.04 16.40 6.61
CA LEU A 95 -17.83 15.84 7.70
C LEU A 95 -18.69 16.94 8.33
N ASP A 96 -19.80 16.56 8.96
CA ASP A 96 -20.56 17.41 9.87
C ASP A 96 -20.45 16.80 11.27
N LEU A 97 -19.73 17.47 12.18
CA LEU A 97 -19.32 16.91 13.47
C LEU A 97 -20.14 17.46 14.63
N SER A 98 -20.63 16.57 15.48
CA SER A 98 -21.22 16.90 16.79
C SER A 98 -20.17 17.00 17.91
N GLY A 99 -18.94 16.51 17.66
CA GLY A 99 -17.79 16.59 18.56
C GLY A 99 -17.57 15.35 19.43
N GLY A 100 -18.19 14.23 19.08
CA GLY A 100 -18.03 12.92 19.75
C GLY A 100 -17.75 11.77 18.77
N GLU A 101 -17.58 12.09 17.50
CA GLU A 101 -17.28 11.13 16.45
C GLU A 101 -15.88 10.54 16.63
N GLU A 102 -15.78 9.25 16.39
CA GLU A 102 -14.55 8.45 16.49
C GLU A 102 -14.50 7.52 15.29
N GLY A 103 -13.30 7.04 14.95
CA GLY A 103 -13.12 5.94 14.00
C GLY A 103 -12.43 6.30 12.70
N VAL A 104 -12.24 5.28 11.86
CA VAL A 104 -11.45 5.34 10.63
C VAL A 104 -12.22 5.99 9.49
N ILE A 105 -11.66 7.05 8.92
CA ILE A 105 -12.16 7.66 7.68
C ILE A 105 -11.66 6.86 6.48
N LEU A 106 -10.38 6.53 6.48
CA LEU A 106 -9.70 5.80 5.41
C LEU A 106 -8.56 4.94 6.00
N ALA A 107 -8.41 3.72 5.52
CA ALA A 107 -7.24 2.89 5.77
C ALA A 107 -6.80 2.17 4.49
N CYS A 108 -5.49 1.98 4.33
CA CYS A 108 -4.91 1.14 3.30
C CYS A 108 -3.66 0.46 3.85
N GLY A 109 -3.67 -0.87 3.93
CA GLY A 109 -2.61 -1.66 4.58
C GLY A 109 -3.01 -2.09 5.99
N GLY A 110 -2.03 -2.35 6.86
CA GLY A 110 -2.28 -2.80 8.23
C GLY A 110 -1.04 -2.70 9.12
N PHE A 111 -0.92 -3.58 10.12
CA PHE A 111 0.15 -3.49 11.12
C PHE A 111 1.57 -3.60 10.54
N THR A 112 1.73 -4.22 9.36
CA THR A 112 3.01 -4.38 8.67
C THR A 112 3.46 -3.15 7.89
N GLY A 113 2.51 -2.28 7.52
CA GLY A 113 2.76 -1.10 6.70
C GLY A 113 1.47 -0.57 6.09
N GLY A 114 1.44 0.72 5.75
CA GLY A 114 0.26 1.36 5.15
C GLY A 114 0.04 2.78 5.64
N TYR A 115 -1.15 3.31 5.39
CA TYR A 115 -1.57 4.62 5.90
C TYR A 115 -3.03 4.63 6.34
N THR A 116 -3.36 5.51 7.27
CA THR A 116 -4.72 5.67 7.78
C THR A 116 -5.00 7.12 8.17
N LEU A 117 -6.22 7.57 7.87
CA LEU A 117 -6.81 8.83 8.32
C LEU A 117 -8.00 8.49 9.22
N PHE A 118 -8.03 9.00 10.44
CA PHE A 118 -9.06 8.66 11.42
C PHE A 118 -9.29 9.80 12.41
N ILE A 119 -10.43 9.78 13.10
CA ILE A 119 -10.71 10.68 14.22
C ILE A 119 -10.58 9.90 15.52
N ARG A 120 -9.83 10.48 16.46
CA ARG A 120 -9.70 9.99 17.82
C ARG A 120 -9.49 11.14 18.79
N ASP A 121 -10.19 11.10 19.93
CA ASP A 121 -10.08 12.09 21.00
C ASP A 121 -10.35 13.52 20.48
N ASN A 122 -11.38 13.66 19.63
CA ASN A 122 -11.79 14.89 18.93
C ASN A 122 -10.68 15.54 18.06
N LYS A 123 -9.73 14.75 17.57
CA LYS A 123 -8.68 15.19 16.64
C LYS A 123 -8.65 14.30 15.42
N VAL A 124 -8.28 14.87 14.27
CA VAL A 124 -7.88 14.08 13.12
C VAL A 124 -6.46 13.60 13.31
N HIS A 125 -6.21 12.35 12.99
CA HIS A 125 -4.89 11.74 12.92
C HIS A 125 -4.66 11.22 11.51
N TYR A 126 -3.47 11.46 10.99
CA TYR A 126 -2.93 10.72 9.86
C TYR A 126 -1.69 9.98 10.33
N ASP A 127 -1.66 8.67 10.14
CA ASP A 127 -0.47 7.86 10.40
C ASP A 127 -0.08 7.11 9.13
N TYR A 128 1.19 7.20 8.79
CA TYR A 128 1.85 6.32 7.83
C TYR A 128 2.77 5.37 8.58
N ASN A 129 2.48 4.08 8.51
CA ASN A 129 3.29 3.01 9.10
C ASN A 129 4.34 2.58 8.07
N TYR A 130 5.60 2.99 8.24
CA TYR A 130 6.75 2.60 7.42
C TYR A 130 7.52 1.44 8.07
N TYR A 131 7.07 0.20 7.86
CA TYR A 131 7.65 -1.04 8.41
C TYR A 131 7.89 -1.08 9.93
N HIS A 132 7.56 -2.20 10.57
CA HIS A 132 8.01 -2.53 11.95
C HIS A 132 7.82 -1.42 13.02
N GLY A 133 6.79 -0.57 12.87
CA GLY A 133 6.44 0.44 13.86
C GLY A 133 7.19 1.77 13.78
N LEU A 134 7.88 2.08 12.67
CA LEU A 134 8.24 3.46 12.37
C LEU A 134 7.02 4.19 11.80
N TYR A 135 6.50 5.15 12.55
CA TYR A 135 5.33 5.93 12.14
C TYR A 135 5.71 7.35 11.78
N TYR A 136 5.20 7.83 10.65
CA TYR A 136 5.10 9.26 10.37
C TYR A 136 3.69 9.71 10.68
N SER A 137 3.56 10.47 11.75
CA SER A 137 2.29 10.83 12.37
C SER A 137 2.04 12.32 12.27
N LEU A 138 0.80 12.68 11.94
CA LEU A 138 0.28 14.04 12.03
C LEU A 138 -0.98 14.04 12.88
N GLU A 139 -1.21 15.11 13.62
CA GLU A 139 -2.45 15.33 14.36
C GLU A 139 -2.96 16.76 14.27
N SER A 140 -4.28 16.92 14.21
CA SER A 140 -4.89 18.24 14.29
C SER A 140 -5.05 18.72 15.74
N PRO A 141 -5.24 20.03 15.95
CA PRO A 141 -5.96 20.53 17.14
C PRO A 141 -7.35 19.91 17.26
N ALA A 142 -8.01 20.18 18.39
CA ALA A 142 -9.40 19.77 18.61
C ALA A 142 -10.32 20.31 17.50
N LEU A 143 -11.15 19.45 16.93
CA LEU A 143 -12.03 19.80 15.83
C LEU A 143 -13.21 20.66 16.30
N PRO A 144 -13.64 21.64 15.49
CA PRO A 144 -14.87 22.36 15.74
C PRO A 144 -16.09 21.47 15.46
N ARG A 145 -17.24 21.89 15.99
CA ARG A 145 -18.54 21.33 15.60
C ARG A 145 -19.02 21.93 14.28
N GLY A 146 -19.87 21.20 13.58
CA GLY A 146 -20.43 21.59 12.29
C GLY A 146 -19.60 21.05 11.12
N GLU A 147 -19.73 21.71 9.97
CA GLU A 147 -18.99 21.33 8.76
C GLU A 147 -17.47 21.49 8.95
N VAL A 148 -16.74 20.41 8.69
CA VAL A 148 -15.28 20.36 8.70
C VAL A 148 -14.77 19.74 7.41
N ASN A 149 -13.84 20.43 6.75
CA ASN A 149 -13.05 19.88 5.64
C ASN A 149 -11.71 19.38 6.18
N ILE A 150 -11.42 18.10 5.94
CA ILE A 150 -10.16 17.46 6.32
C ILE A 150 -9.41 17.10 5.04
N ARG A 151 -8.15 17.49 4.97
CA ARG A 151 -7.28 17.11 3.86
C ARG A 151 -5.89 16.74 4.33
N PHE A 152 -5.43 15.54 3.96
CA PHE A 152 -4.02 15.20 3.97
C PHE A 152 -3.42 15.47 2.58
N ASN A 153 -2.21 16.01 2.55
CA ASN A 153 -1.43 16.22 1.34
C ASN A 153 -0.07 15.55 1.50
N PHE A 154 0.38 14.84 0.48
CA PHE A 154 1.73 14.32 0.39
C PHE A 154 2.40 14.92 -0.84
N ILE A 155 3.55 15.53 -0.63
CA ILE A 155 4.40 16.13 -1.65
C ILE A 155 5.61 15.20 -1.80
N GLU A 156 5.71 14.51 -2.92
CA GLU A 156 6.86 13.65 -3.22
C GLU A 156 8.03 14.53 -3.65
N ASP A 157 9.16 14.41 -2.96
CA ASP A 157 10.39 15.15 -3.28
C ASP A 157 11.66 14.27 -3.28
N GLY A 158 11.45 12.95 -3.27
CA GLY A 158 12.51 11.94 -3.24
C GLY A 158 12.86 11.47 -1.82
N GLY A 159 13.27 10.21 -1.69
CA GLY A 159 13.72 9.67 -0.42
C GLY A 159 15.21 9.91 -0.15
N THR A 160 15.61 9.65 1.09
CA THR A 160 17.03 9.74 1.51
C THR A 160 17.90 8.61 0.95
N THR A 161 17.27 7.56 0.42
CA THR A 161 17.93 6.39 -0.15
C THR A 161 17.57 6.28 -1.63
N GLU A 162 18.57 6.05 -2.50
CA GLU A 162 18.38 5.95 -3.94
C GLU A 162 17.34 4.89 -4.30
N GLY A 163 16.34 5.27 -5.11
CA GLY A 163 15.25 4.38 -5.53
C GLY A 163 14.14 4.19 -4.51
N ILE A 164 14.23 4.78 -3.32
CA ILE A 164 13.16 4.80 -2.32
C ILE A 164 12.44 6.16 -2.38
N PRO A 165 11.10 6.21 -2.54
CA PRO A 165 10.36 7.45 -2.53
C PRO A 165 10.34 8.07 -1.13
N GLY A 166 10.16 9.39 -1.07
CA GLY A 166 10.09 10.17 0.16
C GLY A 166 9.43 11.52 -0.10
N GLY A 167 9.17 12.27 0.97
CA GLY A 167 8.43 13.50 0.84
C GLY A 167 8.06 14.20 2.13
N ILE A 168 7.12 15.12 2.00
CA ILE A 168 6.53 15.88 3.09
C ILE A 168 5.04 15.58 3.15
N GLY A 169 4.57 15.14 4.33
CA GLY A 169 3.16 15.04 4.65
C GLY A 169 2.68 16.33 5.32
N GLU A 170 1.51 16.82 4.92
CA GLU A 170 0.86 18.00 5.49
C GLU A 170 -0.59 17.67 5.84
N LEU A 171 -1.04 18.08 7.03
CA LEU A 171 -2.43 17.94 7.45
C LEU A 171 -3.12 19.29 7.45
N TYR A 172 -4.32 19.34 6.88
CA TYR A 172 -5.14 20.53 6.77
C TYR A 172 -6.52 20.31 7.38
N VAL A 173 -7.00 21.33 8.10
CA VAL A 173 -8.38 21.43 8.59
C VAL A 173 -8.95 22.77 8.16
N ASN A 174 -10.10 22.75 7.48
CA ASN A 174 -10.76 23.95 6.96
C ASN A 174 -9.87 24.85 6.09
N GLY A 175 -8.92 24.24 5.38
CA GLY A 175 -7.98 24.92 4.49
C GLY A 175 -6.72 25.47 5.17
N GLU A 176 -6.63 25.42 6.51
CA GLU A 176 -5.43 25.80 7.25
C GLU A 176 -4.52 24.59 7.46
N LYS A 177 -3.20 24.75 7.22
CA LYS A 177 -2.22 23.71 7.55
C LYS A 177 -2.05 23.67 9.06
N VAL A 178 -2.35 22.52 9.67
CA VAL A 178 -2.33 22.34 11.13
C VAL A 178 -1.15 21.51 11.61
N ASP A 179 -0.55 20.70 10.75
CA ASP A 179 0.62 19.87 11.07
C ASP A 179 1.41 19.50 9.80
N GLU A 180 2.67 19.13 9.97
CA GLU A 180 3.59 18.72 8.90
C GLU A 180 4.65 17.73 9.42
N VAL A 181 5.02 16.74 8.60
CA VAL A 181 6.09 15.80 8.92
C VAL A 181 6.90 15.42 7.69
N THR A 182 8.23 15.32 7.84
CA THR A 182 9.09 14.72 6.83
C THR A 182 8.98 13.20 6.85
N MET A 183 8.82 12.60 5.68
CA MET A 183 8.68 11.16 5.45
C MET A 183 9.87 10.72 4.57
N PRO A 184 11.08 10.54 5.15
CA PRO A 184 12.32 10.37 4.40
C PRO A 184 12.36 9.10 3.54
N GLU A 185 11.56 8.09 3.89
CA GLU A 185 11.45 6.86 3.14
C GLU A 185 10.02 6.33 3.15
N MET A 186 9.59 5.76 2.04
CA MET A 186 8.25 5.20 1.87
C MET A 186 8.31 3.85 1.14
N HIS A 187 7.20 3.12 1.16
CA HIS A 187 7.13 1.81 0.51
C HIS A 187 7.31 1.92 -1.00
N ILE A 188 8.24 1.10 -1.53
CA ILE A 188 8.42 0.88 -2.97
C ILE A 188 7.43 -0.13 -3.56
N SER A 189 6.73 -0.89 -2.72
CA SER A 189 5.87 -2.01 -3.14
C SER A 189 4.62 -2.12 -2.26
N THR A 190 3.87 -3.21 -2.42
CA THR A 190 2.64 -3.52 -1.70
C THR A 190 2.82 -3.37 -0.18
N PHE A 191 1.88 -2.67 0.49
CA PHE A 191 1.90 -2.45 1.94
C PHE A 191 1.69 -3.75 2.73
N SER A 192 0.78 -4.60 2.23
CA SER A 192 0.56 -5.95 2.75
C SER A 192 -0.16 -6.84 1.72
N LEU A 193 0.14 -8.13 1.74
CA LEU A 193 -0.52 -9.13 0.88
C LEU A 193 -1.90 -9.57 1.42
N SER A 194 -2.22 -9.26 2.69
CA SER A 194 -3.46 -9.70 3.35
C SER A 194 -4.44 -8.57 3.67
N GLU A 195 -4.00 -7.32 3.53
CA GLU A 195 -4.76 -6.14 3.91
C GLU A 195 -5.44 -5.48 2.70
N THR A 196 -6.30 -4.50 2.98
CA THR A 196 -7.13 -3.85 1.97
C THR A 196 -7.14 -2.33 2.11
N PHE A 197 -7.74 -1.68 1.11
CA PHE A 197 -8.17 -0.29 1.13
C PHE A 197 -9.64 -0.24 1.55
N ASP A 198 -9.93 0.59 2.55
CA ASP A 198 -11.22 0.68 3.21
C ASP A 198 -11.58 2.13 3.55
N VAL A 199 -12.85 2.49 3.38
CA VAL A 199 -13.43 3.78 3.78
C VAL A 199 -14.46 3.56 4.89
N GLY A 200 -14.35 4.36 5.95
CA GLY A 200 -15.25 4.31 7.11
C GLY A 200 -14.95 3.21 8.13
N ILE A 201 -13.90 2.41 7.92
CA ILE A 201 -13.52 1.26 8.76
C ILE A 201 -12.07 0.84 8.44
N ASP A 202 -11.38 0.20 9.37
CA ASP A 202 -10.16 -0.57 9.09
C ASP A 202 -10.48 -2.06 9.24
N ALA A 203 -10.95 -2.67 8.15
CA ALA A 203 -11.46 -4.04 8.13
C ALA A 203 -10.38 -5.12 8.32
N GLY A 204 -9.12 -4.70 8.34
CA GLY A 204 -7.94 -5.53 8.47
C GLY A 204 -7.33 -5.49 9.87
N THR A 205 -6.01 -5.54 9.92
CA THR A 205 -5.25 -5.23 11.14
C THR A 205 -5.00 -3.72 11.23
N PRO A 206 -4.84 -3.15 12.45
CA PRO A 206 -4.82 -1.70 12.57
C PRO A 206 -3.55 -1.15 11.93
N VAL A 207 -3.70 -0.21 11.00
CA VAL A 207 -2.54 0.49 10.43
C VAL A 207 -1.79 1.26 11.51
N SER A 208 -2.53 1.96 12.38
CA SER A 208 -1.98 2.79 13.47
C SER A 208 -1.97 2.05 14.81
N ASN A 209 -0.98 2.34 15.65
CA ASN A 209 -0.95 1.91 17.05
C ASN A 209 -1.84 2.77 17.97
N LYS A 210 -2.46 3.84 17.45
CA LYS A 210 -3.33 4.77 18.20
C LYS A 210 -4.79 4.30 18.21
N TYR A 211 -5.18 3.24 17.53
CA TYR A 211 -6.48 2.62 17.75
C TYR A 211 -6.36 1.11 17.76
N ARG A 212 -7.40 0.45 18.29
CA ARG A 212 -7.47 -1.01 18.34
C ARG A 212 -8.54 -1.47 17.37
N VAL A 213 -8.34 -2.65 16.79
CA VAL A 213 -9.29 -3.30 15.87
C VAL A 213 -10.55 -3.82 16.57
N THR A 214 -10.86 -3.39 17.78
CA THR A 214 -12.12 -3.76 18.41
C THR A 214 -13.25 -3.25 17.51
N ASN A 215 -14.02 -4.17 16.94
CA ASN A 215 -15.03 -3.89 15.92
C ASN A 215 -14.49 -3.16 14.68
N HIS A 216 -13.18 -3.23 14.38
CA HIS A 216 -12.55 -2.56 13.23
C HIS A 216 -12.60 -1.02 13.26
N TYR A 217 -12.79 -0.44 14.45
CA TYR A 217 -12.82 1.00 14.71
C TYR A 217 -13.61 1.81 13.66
N PRO A 218 -14.90 1.47 13.45
CA PRO A 218 -15.71 2.05 12.38
C PRO A 218 -15.99 3.52 12.70
N PHE A 219 -16.04 4.36 11.67
CA PHE A 219 -16.40 5.75 11.85
C PHE A 219 -17.84 5.87 12.37
N THR A 220 -18.04 6.64 13.43
CA THR A 220 -19.34 6.76 14.11
C THR A 220 -20.20 7.93 13.63
N GLY A 221 -19.64 8.83 12.82
CA GLY A 221 -20.37 9.95 12.21
C GLY A 221 -20.85 9.64 10.79
N ASP A 222 -21.46 10.64 10.16
CA ASP A 222 -21.91 10.55 8.77
C ASP A 222 -20.75 10.82 7.81
N LEU A 223 -20.21 9.75 7.22
CA LEU A 223 -19.21 9.80 6.17
C LEU A 223 -19.84 9.41 4.83
N ASP A 224 -19.97 10.36 3.91
CA ASP A 224 -20.40 10.11 2.52
C ASP A 224 -19.27 9.47 1.70
N ARG A 225 -18.14 10.18 1.59
CA ARG A 225 -17.04 9.79 0.70
C ARG A 225 -15.68 10.32 1.11
N VAL A 226 -14.66 9.69 0.56
CA VAL A 226 -13.27 10.16 0.53
C VAL A 226 -12.84 10.35 -0.91
N ILE A 227 -12.15 11.46 -1.19
CA ILE A 227 -11.61 11.77 -2.50
C ILE A 227 -10.09 11.71 -2.43
N VAL A 228 -9.49 10.89 -3.29
CA VAL A 228 -8.03 10.82 -3.47
C VAL A 228 -7.67 11.44 -4.80
N ARG A 229 -6.72 12.38 -4.82
CA ARG A 229 -6.23 13.00 -6.05
C ARG A 229 -4.73 12.88 -6.18
N LEU A 230 -4.25 12.43 -7.34
CA LEU A 230 -2.84 12.53 -7.72
C LEU A 230 -2.58 13.96 -8.18
N THR A 231 -1.64 14.64 -7.53
CA THR A 231 -1.41 16.09 -7.74
C THR A 231 -0.30 16.37 -8.74
N GLU A 232 0.54 15.37 -9.04
CA GLU A 232 1.58 15.43 -10.07
C GLU A 232 1.56 14.15 -10.94
#